data_AF-A0A356L7I1-F1
#
_entry.id   AF-A0A356L7I1-F1
#
_cell.length_a   1.000
_cell.length_b   1.000
_cell.length_c   1.000
_cell.angle_alpha   90.00
_cell.angle_beta   90.00
_cell.angle_gamma   90.00
#
_symmetry.space_group_name_H-M   'P 1'
#
loop_
_entity.id
_entity.type
_entity.pdbx_description
1 polymer ?
#
loop_
_entity_poly.entity_id
_entity_poly.type
_entity_poly.pdbx_seq_one_letter_code
_entity_poly.pdbx_strand_id
1 'polypeptide(L)'
;MTNKVSFPARPNANPTIYAYTDNNPQYAGMLKVGYTIKNAVERVAEQYPILKPGDKPYKIVIDEPAIREDGSVFTDKDVHRLLRGHGFIQLHDKDNKLTEWFKCSENDVMAAITALRHGTELETQRTEDFSMRPEQVAAVEKTMAYFQAWERENPGKTPHFLWNAKMRFGKTFAAYQLARRMGWKKILVLTFKPAVQQAWESDLNTHKDFDGWQFVSKKDKTTEQFMDAVKHLDGNRPIVCFGSFQDYLGKN
;
A
#
# COMPACT_ATOMS: atom_id res chain seq x y z
N MET A 1 -34.21 0.06 41.92
CA MET A 1 -33.19 -0.96 41.58
C MET A 1 -32.90 -0.84 40.09
N THR A 2 -31.77 -0.24 39.73
CA THR A 2 -31.34 -0.04 38.34
C THR A 2 -30.61 -1.29 37.86
N ASN A 3 -31.22 -2.04 36.93
CA ASN A 3 -30.58 -3.16 36.25
C ASN A 3 -29.42 -2.64 35.39
N LYS A 4 -28.19 -2.77 35.88
CA LYS A 4 -26.97 -2.68 35.06
C LYS A 4 -26.95 -3.91 34.16
N VAL A 5 -27.25 -3.72 32.88
CA VAL A 5 -26.96 -4.70 31.84
C VAL A 5 -25.44 -4.82 31.75
N SER A 6 -24.90 -5.92 32.29
CA SER A 6 -23.49 -6.28 32.16
C SER A 6 -23.27 -6.84 30.77
N PHE A 7 -22.57 -6.08 29.92
CA PHE A 7 -22.05 -6.62 28.67
C PHE A 7 -20.89 -7.56 29.00
N PRO A 8 -20.83 -8.78 28.41
CA PRO A 8 -19.66 -9.62 28.58
C PRO A 8 -18.43 -8.84 28.10
N ALA A 9 -17.37 -8.82 28.92
CA ALA A 9 -16.09 -8.23 28.53
C ALA A 9 -15.69 -8.84 27.18
N ARG A 10 -15.42 -7.99 26.19
CA ARG A 10 -14.92 -8.46 24.89
C ARG A 10 -13.67 -9.30 25.19
N PRO A 11 -13.57 -10.55 24.69
CA PRO A 11 -12.34 -11.30 24.84
C PRO A 11 -11.20 -10.45 24.28
N ASN A 12 -10.08 -10.39 25.00
CA ASN A 12 -8.84 -9.77 24.52
C ASN A 12 -8.41 -10.52 23.25
N ALA A 13 -8.95 -10.11 22.11
CA ALA A 13 -8.53 -10.59 20.82
C ALA A 13 -7.16 -9.94 20.57
N ASN A 14 -6.11 -10.76 20.60
CA ASN A 14 -4.76 -10.33 20.26
C ASN A 14 -4.50 -10.79 18.81
N PRO A 15 -4.91 -9.99 17.80
CA PRO A 15 -4.68 -10.32 16.41
C PRO A 15 -3.18 -10.43 16.16
N THR A 16 -2.74 -11.57 15.67
CA THR A 16 -1.34 -11.97 15.61
C THR A 16 -1.06 -12.68 14.29
N ILE A 17 0.01 -12.27 13.60
CA ILE A 17 0.62 -13.04 12.52
C ILE A 17 1.69 -13.92 13.13
N TYR A 18 1.63 -15.21 12.81
CA TYR A 18 2.66 -16.17 13.19
C TYR A 18 3.24 -16.84 11.96
N ALA A 19 4.51 -17.27 12.07
CA ALA A 19 5.12 -18.13 11.09
C ALA A 19 5.92 -19.24 11.76
N TYR A 20 5.94 -20.42 11.16
CA TYR A 20 6.71 -21.55 11.67
C TYR A 20 7.35 -22.38 10.55
N THR A 21 8.44 -23.04 10.91
CA THR A 21 9.10 -24.07 10.09
C THR A 21 8.63 -25.45 10.53
N ASP A 22 8.60 -26.42 9.61
CA ASP A 22 8.28 -27.83 9.88
C ASP A 22 9.46 -28.72 9.45
N ASN A 23 9.72 -29.78 10.22
CA ASN A 23 10.85 -30.69 10.01
C ASN A 23 10.64 -31.69 8.86
N ASN A 24 9.45 -31.77 8.28
CA ASN A 24 9.18 -32.57 7.11
C ASN A 24 10.03 -32.06 5.92
N PRO A 25 10.81 -32.93 5.26
CA PRO A 25 11.66 -32.56 4.12
C PRO A 25 10.94 -31.77 3.01
N GLN A 26 9.64 -31.99 2.82
CA GLN A 26 8.84 -31.28 1.81
C GLN A 26 8.67 -29.78 2.08
N TYR A 27 8.89 -29.34 3.33
CA TYR A 27 8.79 -27.94 3.76
C TYR A 27 10.15 -27.32 4.09
N ALA A 28 11.24 -28.01 3.73
CA ALA A 28 12.59 -27.52 4.00
C ALA A 28 12.84 -26.15 3.33
N GLY A 29 13.26 -25.16 4.13
CA GLY A 29 13.49 -23.79 3.67
C GLY A 29 12.20 -23.00 3.37
N MET A 30 11.06 -23.43 3.95
CA MET A 30 9.78 -22.75 3.82
C MET A 30 9.21 -22.35 5.17
N LEU A 31 8.36 -21.33 5.14
CA LEU A 31 7.58 -20.87 6.28
C LEU A 31 6.10 -21.02 5.99
N LYS A 32 5.36 -21.60 6.93
CA LYS A 32 3.91 -21.46 6.95
C LYS A 32 3.55 -20.18 7.67
N VAL A 33 2.83 -19.28 7.02
CA VAL A 33 2.42 -17.98 7.55
C VAL A 33 0.92 -18.00 7.83
N GLY A 34 0.50 -17.67 9.06
CA GLY A 34 -0.91 -17.72 9.45
C GLY A 34 -1.33 -16.60 10.39
N TYR A 35 -2.64 -16.47 10.57
CA TYR A 35 -3.26 -15.48 11.45
C TYR A 35 -4.02 -16.14 12.60
N THR A 36 -4.00 -15.51 13.78
CA THR A 36 -4.80 -15.91 14.94
C THR A 36 -5.22 -14.71 15.78
N ILE A 37 -6.34 -14.85 16.48
CA ILE A 37 -6.77 -13.91 17.55
C ILE A 37 -6.51 -14.47 18.95
N LYS A 38 -6.01 -15.71 19.02
CA LYS A 38 -5.60 -16.42 20.23
C LYS A 38 -4.07 -16.43 20.33
N ASN A 39 -3.53 -17.28 21.19
CA ASN A 39 -2.10 -17.53 21.28
C ASN A 39 -1.57 -18.31 20.04
N ALA A 40 -0.42 -17.88 19.49
CA ALA A 40 0.21 -18.53 18.33
C ALA A 40 0.65 -19.96 18.61
N VAL A 41 1.23 -20.22 19.80
CA VAL A 41 1.68 -21.56 20.23
C VAL A 41 0.52 -22.54 20.26
N GLU A 42 -0.62 -22.14 20.82
CA GLU A 42 -1.84 -22.95 20.85
C GLU A 42 -2.37 -23.20 19.44
N ARG A 43 -2.42 -22.16 18.60
CA ARG A 43 -2.94 -22.25 17.23
C ARG A 43 -2.10 -23.18 16.36
N VAL A 44 -0.77 -23.19 16.52
CA VAL A 44 0.09 -24.13 15.79
C VAL A 44 -0.08 -25.53 16.37
N ALA A 45 -0.16 -25.70 17.69
CA ALA A 45 -0.39 -27.01 18.30
C ALA A 45 -1.70 -27.68 17.84
N GLU A 46 -2.79 -26.92 17.69
CA GLU A 46 -4.07 -27.40 17.14
C GLU A 46 -3.94 -28.00 15.72
N GLN A 47 -2.92 -27.61 14.95
CA GLN A 47 -2.68 -28.13 13.59
C GLN A 47 -1.96 -29.48 13.59
N TYR A 48 -1.41 -29.89 14.74
CA TYR A 48 -0.73 -31.18 14.94
C TYR A 48 -1.42 -31.97 16.06
N PRO A 49 -2.63 -32.53 15.81
CA PRO A 49 -3.42 -33.19 16.85
C PRO A 49 -2.81 -34.50 17.38
N ILE A 50 -1.79 -35.04 16.69
CA ILE A 50 -1.15 -36.31 17.05
C ILE A 50 0.08 -36.05 17.90
N LEU A 51 0.07 -36.54 19.14
CA LEU A 51 1.23 -36.55 20.02
C LEU A 51 2.26 -37.56 19.48
N LYS A 52 3.41 -37.05 19.01
CA LYS A 52 4.55 -37.89 18.60
C LYS A 52 5.59 -37.92 19.73
N PRO A 53 6.22 -39.08 19.99
CA PRO A 53 7.39 -39.13 20.87
C PRO A 53 8.54 -38.27 20.30
N GLY A 54 9.18 -37.45 21.14
CA GLY A 54 10.32 -36.60 20.76
C GLY A 54 9.99 -35.10 20.67
N ASP A 55 10.87 -34.35 20.00
CA ASP A 55 10.69 -32.90 19.81
C ASP A 55 9.49 -32.58 18.91
N LYS A 56 8.92 -31.38 19.09
CA LYS A 56 7.82 -30.90 18.26
C LYS A 56 8.26 -30.85 16.79
N PRO A 57 7.37 -31.24 15.84
CA PRO A 57 7.72 -31.26 14.42
C PRO A 57 7.84 -29.88 13.80
N TYR A 58 7.62 -28.81 14.58
CA TYR A 58 7.63 -27.44 14.11
C TYR A 58 8.37 -26.52 15.08
N LYS A 59 8.86 -25.39 14.56
CA LYS A 59 9.42 -24.28 15.33
C LYS A 59 8.79 -22.98 14.89
N ILE A 60 8.09 -22.31 15.81
CA ILE A 60 7.56 -20.95 15.60
C ILE A 60 8.74 -19.99 15.59
N VAL A 61 8.79 -19.16 14.56
CA VAL A 61 9.87 -18.20 14.31
C VAL A 61 9.37 -16.76 14.27
N ILE A 62 8.06 -16.56 14.05
CA ILE A 62 7.42 -15.25 14.08
C ILE A 62 6.17 -15.33 14.95
N ASP A 63 5.97 -14.32 15.80
CA ASP A 63 4.80 -14.11 16.66
C ASP A 63 4.66 -12.58 16.85
N GLU A 64 3.93 -11.93 15.95
CA GLU A 64 3.90 -10.47 15.84
C GLU A 64 2.46 -9.92 15.82
N PRO A 65 2.20 -8.76 16.45
CA PRO A 65 0.89 -8.11 16.40
C PRO A 65 0.48 -7.74 14.98
N ALA A 66 -0.74 -8.10 14.62
CA ALA A 66 -1.36 -7.84 13.31
C ALA A 66 -2.20 -6.55 13.33
N ILE A 67 -1.61 -5.47 13.86
CA ILE A 67 -2.26 -4.16 14.05
C ILE A 67 -1.45 -3.11 13.30
N ARG A 68 -2.13 -2.28 12.49
CA ARG A 68 -1.56 -1.12 11.80
C ARG A 68 -1.43 0.07 12.74
N GLU A 69 -0.65 1.07 12.34
CA GLU A 69 -0.49 2.30 13.11
C GLU A 69 -1.80 3.07 13.32
N ASP A 70 -2.76 2.95 12.39
CA ASP A 70 -4.09 3.54 12.50
C ASP A 70 -5.05 2.75 13.41
N GLY A 71 -4.58 1.65 14.01
CA GLY A 71 -5.35 0.76 14.88
C GLY A 71 -6.20 -0.27 14.14
N SER A 72 -6.20 -0.29 12.81
CA SER A 72 -6.86 -1.33 12.03
C SER A 72 -6.10 -2.66 12.08
N VAL A 73 -6.81 -3.77 11.86
CA VAL A 73 -6.22 -5.12 11.89
C VAL A 73 -5.91 -5.58 10.46
N PHE A 74 -4.81 -6.29 10.29
CA PHE A 74 -4.49 -7.04 9.08
C PHE A 74 -4.39 -8.54 9.35
N THR A 75 -4.41 -9.33 8.29
CA THR A 75 -4.46 -10.79 8.34
C THR A 75 -3.32 -11.41 7.54
N ASP A 76 -3.16 -12.72 7.67
CA ASP A 76 -2.20 -13.52 6.90
C ASP A 76 -2.46 -13.42 5.41
N LYS A 77 -3.71 -13.28 4.96
CA LYS A 77 -4.05 -13.02 3.56
C LYS A 77 -3.36 -11.77 3.00
N ASP A 78 -3.20 -10.76 3.83
CA ASP A 78 -2.52 -9.51 3.45
C ASP A 78 -1.01 -9.75 3.33
N VAL A 79 -0.42 -10.46 4.29
CA VAL A 79 0.99 -10.89 4.24
C VAL A 79 1.27 -11.76 3.02
N HIS A 80 0.42 -12.76 2.77
CA HIS A 80 0.52 -13.66 1.61
C HIS A 80 0.47 -12.89 0.29
N ARG A 81 -0.37 -11.86 0.22
CA ARG A 81 -0.50 -10.99 -0.95
C ARG A 81 0.79 -10.21 -1.21
N LEU A 82 1.41 -9.63 -0.18
CA LEU A 82 2.70 -8.96 -0.31
C LEU A 82 3.82 -9.92 -0.71
N LEU A 83 3.89 -11.09 -0.08
CA LEU A 83 4.90 -12.10 -0.43
C LEU A 83 4.78 -12.56 -1.89
N ARG A 84 3.55 -12.80 -2.38
CA ARG A 84 3.32 -13.07 -3.81
C ARG A 84 3.71 -11.89 -4.69
N GLY A 85 3.37 -10.66 -4.28
CA GLY A 85 3.74 -9.43 -4.99
C GLY A 85 5.25 -9.25 -5.13
N HIS A 86 6.02 -9.68 -4.14
CA HIS A 86 7.49 -9.69 -4.14
C HIS A 86 8.10 -10.91 -4.85
N GLY A 87 7.28 -11.79 -5.45
CA GLY A 87 7.75 -12.94 -6.23
C GLY A 87 8.14 -14.17 -5.41
N PHE A 88 7.79 -14.24 -4.12
CA PHE A 88 8.03 -15.44 -3.32
C PHE A 88 7.12 -16.58 -3.77
N ILE A 89 7.69 -17.80 -3.80
CA ILE A 89 6.99 -19.00 -4.26
C ILE A 89 6.06 -19.49 -3.15
N GLN A 90 4.77 -19.59 -3.45
CA GLN A 90 3.75 -20.21 -2.60
C GLN A 90 3.46 -21.62 -3.11
N LEU A 91 3.40 -22.62 -2.21
CA LEU A 91 3.06 -23.99 -2.59
C LEU A 91 1.58 -24.14 -2.93
N HIS A 92 1.30 -25.07 -3.83
CA HIS A 92 -0.06 -25.52 -4.15
C HIS A 92 -0.31 -26.90 -3.57
N ASP A 93 -1.55 -27.18 -3.21
CA ASP A 93 -1.98 -28.54 -2.88
C ASP A 93 -2.18 -29.39 -4.15
N LYS A 94 -2.58 -30.66 -3.97
CA LYS A 94 -2.84 -31.62 -5.05
C LYS A 94 -3.94 -31.18 -6.02
N ASP A 95 -4.83 -30.29 -5.60
CA ASP A 95 -5.95 -29.76 -6.38
C ASP A 95 -5.61 -28.37 -6.95
N ASN A 96 -4.32 -28.01 -6.95
CA ASN A 96 -3.77 -26.74 -7.42
C ASN A 96 -4.29 -25.50 -6.65
N LYS A 97 -4.70 -25.65 -5.39
CA LYS A 97 -5.11 -24.53 -4.52
C LYS A 97 -3.92 -23.97 -3.76
N LEU A 98 -3.90 -22.65 -3.58
CA LEU A 98 -2.87 -21.96 -2.81
C LEU A 98 -2.89 -22.43 -1.35
N THR A 99 -1.73 -22.88 -0.86
CA THR A 99 -1.51 -23.25 0.55
C THR A 99 -0.96 -22.07 1.36
N GLU A 100 -0.76 -22.23 2.66
CA GLU A 100 -0.18 -21.17 3.51
C GLU A 100 1.36 -21.23 3.58
N TRP A 101 2.00 -22.06 2.74
CA TRP A 101 3.45 -22.30 2.73
C TRP A 101 4.17 -21.47 1.67
N PHE A 102 5.20 -20.75 2.10
CA PHE A 102 6.01 -19.86 1.27
C PHE A 102 7.49 -20.22 1.36
N LYS A 103 8.19 -20.21 0.23
CA LYS A 103 9.65 -20.26 0.17
C LYS A 103 10.21 -18.86 0.41
N CYS A 104 10.32 -18.47 1.67
CA CYS A 104 10.83 -17.18 2.12
C CYS A 104 11.56 -17.31 3.46
N SER A 105 12.32 -16.27 3.83
CA SER A 105 12.98 -16.17 5.13
C SER A 105 12.11 -15.44 6.17
N GLU A 106 12.49 -15.55 7.43
CA GLU A 106 11.86 -14.80 8.53
C GLU A 106 11.88 -13.29 8.27
N ASN A 107 13.01 -12.78 7.77
CA ASN A 107 13.18 -11.37 7.43
C ASN A 107 12.20 -10.90 6.35
N ASP A 108 11.87 -11.75 5.37
CA ASP A 108 10.93 -11.41 4.30
C ASP A 108 9.50 -11.26 4.83
N VAL A 109 9.10 -12.16 5.74
CA VAL A 109 7.79 -12.10 6.40
C VAL A 109 7.74 -10.90 7.35
N MET A 110 8.81 -10.63 8.10
CA MET A 110 8.91 -9.44 8.95
C MET A 110 8.84 -8.15 8.13
N ALA A 111 9.49 -8.10 6.97
CA ALA A 111 9.41 -6.96 6.05
C ALA A 111 7.99 -6.74 5.54
N ALA A 112 7.28 -7.82 5.18
CA ALA A 112 5.87 -7.75 4.79
C ALA A 112 4.99 -7.26 5.96
N ILE A 113 5.14 -7.80 7.18
CA ILE A 113 4.43 -7.34 8.38
C ILE A 113 4.67 -5.85 8.64
N THR A 114 5.92 -5.42 8.50
CA THR A 114 6.32 -4.01 8.66
C THR A 114 5.65 -3.14 7.62
N ALA A 115 5.64 -3.56 6.35
CA ALA A 115 4.96 -2.84 5.29
C ALA A 115 3.44 -2.71 5.52
N LEU A 116 2.78 -3.79 5.98
CA LEU A 116 1.36 -3.76 6.35
C LEU A 116 1.12 -2.82 7.53
N ARG A 117 2.00 -2.83 8.53
CA ARG A 117 1.90 -2.01 9.74
C ARG A 117 1.96 -0.51 9.42
N HIS A 118 2.84 -0.11 8.51
CA HIS A 118 3.01 1.26 8.04
C HIS A 118 2.10 1.64 6.86
N GLY A 119 1.30 0.71 6.32
CA GLY A 119 0.39 0.97 5.20
C GLY A 119 1.08 1.15 3.85
N THR A 120 2.32 0.68 3.67
CA THR A 120 3.08 0.79 2.40
C THR A 120 2.72 -0.31 1.39
N GLU A 121 1.65 -1.08 1.62
CA GLU A 121 1.18 -2.20 0.79
C GLU A 121 0.86 -1.83 -0.68
N LEU A 122 0.59 -0.55 -0.93
CA LEU A 122 0.08 -0.01 -2.19
C LEU A 122 1.02 -0.16 -3.39
N GLU A 123 2.29 -0.48 -3.20
CA GLU A 123 3.25 -0.58 -4.31
C GLU A 123 3.19 -1.91 -5.09
N THR A 124 2.57 -2.98 -4.58
CA THR A 124 2.85 -4.34 -5.10
C THR A 124 1.85 -4.95 -6.09
N GLN A 125 0.68 -4.35 -6.36
CA GLN A 125 -0.19 -4.82 -7.44
C GLN A 125 -0.90 -3.65 -8.15
N ARG A 126 -0.27 -3.16 -9.22
CA ARG A 126 -0.92 -2.28 -10.18
C ARG A 126 -1.94 -3.07 -10.98
N THR A 127 -3.22 -2.93 -10.65
CA THR A 127 -4.33 -3.65 -11.30
C THR A 127 -4.99 -2.86 -12.42
N GLU A 128 -4.79 -1.54 -12.47
CA GLU A 128 -5.45 -0.67 -13.44
C GLU A 128 -4.60 -0.48 -14.69
N ASP A 129 -5.25 -0.61 -15.86
CA ASP A 129 -4.55 -0.71 -17.13
C ASP A 129 -5.24 0.02 -18.30
N PHE A 130 -6.32 0.76 -17.99
CA PHE A 130 -7.17 1.46 -18.95
C PHE A 130 -6.45 2.63 -19.64
N SER A 131 -6.80 2.86 -20.91
CA SER A 131 -6.24 3.99 -21.67
C SER A 131 -7.02 5.29 -21.45
N MET A 132 -6.40 6.43 -21.77
CA MET A 132 -7.13 7.70 -21.85
C MET A 132 -8.25 7.62 -22.89
N ARG A 133 -9.40 8.21 -22.55
CA ARG A 133 -10.51 8.41 -23.48
C ARG A 133 -10.17 9.52 -24.49
N PRO A 134 -10.81 9.55 -25.68
CA PRO A 134 -10.51 10.56 -26.70
C PRO A 134 -10.57 12.01 -26.20
N GLU A 135 -11.53 12.35 -25.33
CA GLU A 135 -11.64 13.69 -24.76
C GLU A 135 -10.49 14.04 -23.79
N GLN A 136 -9.94 13.04 -23.10
CA GLN A 136 -8.78 13.21 -22.22
C GLN A 136 -7.51 13.37 -23.05
N VAL A 137 -7.33 12.56 -24.09
CA VAL A 137 -6.23 12.67 -25.05
C VAL A 137 -6.20 14.07 -25.66
N ALA A 138 -7.33 14.56 -26.18
CA ALA A 138 -7.43 15.89 -26.77
C ALA A 138 -7.10 17.01 -25.77
N ALA A 139 -7.54 16.89 -24.51
CA ALA A 139 -7.23 17.88 -23.48
C ALA A 139 -5.72 17.90 -23.14
N VAL A 140 -5.11 16.73 -23.00
CA VAL A 140 -3.68 16.58 -22.72
C VAL A 140 -2.85 17.15 -23.87
N GLU A 141 -3.14 16.75 -25.11
CA GLU A 141 -2.42 17.21 -26.30
C GLU A 141 -2.53 18.72 -26.51
N LYS A 142 -3.73 19.28 -26.32
CA LYS A 142 -3.93 20.74 -26.38
C LYS A 142 -3.10 21.48 -25.34
N THR A 143 -2.96 20.91 -24.13
CA THR A 143 -2.18 21.52 -23.05
C THR A 143 -0.69 21.44 -23.35
N MET A 144 -0.21 20.28 -23.81
CA MET A 144 1.19 20.08 -24.21
C MET A 144 1.59 21.06 -25.31
N ALA A 145 0.80 21.16 -26.37
CA ALA A 145 1.07 22.07 -27.48
C ALA A 145 1.12 23.53 -27.03
N TYR A 146 0.20 23.94 -26.15
CA TYR A 146 0.20 25.28 -25.58
C TYR A 146 1.45 25.56 -24.74
N PHE A 147 1.86 24.64 -23.85
CA PHE A 147 3.05 24.83 -23.02
C PHE A 147 4.34 24.91 -23.84
N GLN A 148 4.50 24.03 -24.84
CA GLN A 148 5.66 24.05 -25.74
C GLN A 148 5.74 25.34 -26.56
N ALA A 149 4.60 25.80 -27.10
CA ALA A 149 4.55 27.07 -27.83
C ALA A 149 4.85 28.27 -26.91
N TRP A 150 4.26 28.29 -25.72
CA TRP A 150 4.45 29.36 -24.74
C TRP A 150 5.91 29.47 -24.29
N GLU A 151 6.57 28.36 -23.98
CA GLU A 151 7.97 28.34 -23.53
C GLU A 151 8.91 28.94 -24.58
N ARG A 152 8.66 28.65 -25.86
CA ARG A 152 9.42 29.21 -26.99
C ARG A 152 9.23 30.73 -27.14
N GLU A 153 8.03 31.23 -26.88
CA GLU A 153 7.67 32.64 -27.05
C GLU A 153 7.92 33.49 -25.79
N ASN A 154 7.94 32.85 -24.63
CA ASN A 154 8.09 33.48 -23.32
C ASN A 154 9.12 32.76 -22.44
N PRO A 155 10.42 32.71 -22.84
CA PRO A 155 11.45 32.03 -22.07
C PRO A 155 11.50 32.52 -20.62
N GLY A 156 11.57 31.58 -19.67
CA GLY A 156 11.67 31.88 -18.24
C GLY A 156 10.35 32.30 -17.56
N LYS A 157 9.23 32.38 -18.28
CA LYS A 157 7.90 32.63 -17.69
C LYS A 157 7.11 31.35 -17.55
N THR A 158 6.46 31.17 -16.39
CA THR A 158 5.61 30.01 -16.13
C THR A 158 4.30 30.08 -16.92
N PRO A 159 3.97 29.08 -17.76
CA PRO A 159 2.69 29.02 -18.46
C PRO A 159 1.55 28.65 -17.49
N HIS A 160 0.33 29.11 -17.81
CA HIS A 160 -0.88 28.73 -17.08
C HIS A 160 -1.93 28.17 -18.03
N PHE A 161 -2.56 27.07 -17.65
CA PHE A 161 -3.63 26.45 -18.44
C PHE A 161 -4.79 26.03 -17.56
N LEU A 162 -6.02 26.26 -18.02
CA LEU A 162 -7.24 25.91 -17.30
C LEU A 162 -8.05 24.87 -18.08
N TRP A 163 -8.34 23.74 -17.45
CA TRP A 163 -9.29 22.75 -17.96
C TRP A 163 -10.70 23.05 -17.47
N ASN A 164 -11.59 23.43 -18.38
CA ASN A 164 -13.03 23.44 -18.12
C ASN A 164 -13.58 22.00 -18.23
N ALA A 165 -13.39 21.20 -17.19
CA ALA A 165 -13.70 19.78 -17.19
C ALA A 165 -14.97 19.44 -16.39
N LYS A 166 -15.92 18.76 -17.02
CA LYS A 166 -17.13 18.24 -16.37
C LYS A 166 -16.83 17.24 -15.25
N MET A 167 -17.82 16.96 -14.42
CA MET A 167 -17.74 15.88 -13.43
C MET A 167 -17.45 14.54 -14.13
N ARG A 168 -16.65 13.67 -13.49
CA ARG A 168 -16.20 12.36 -14.04
C ARG A 168 -15.38 12.41 -15.34
N PHE A 169 -14.81 13.57 -15.67
CA PHE A 169 -13.81 13.68 -16.74
C PHE A 169 -12.53 12.84 -16.47
N GLY A 170 -12.26 12.42 -15.22
CA GLY A 170 -11.00 11.77 -14.87
C GLY A 170 -9.83 12.76 -14.85
N LYS A 171 -10.01 13.87 -14.14
CA LYS A 171 -9.03 14.97 -14.05
C LYS A 171 -7.68 14.49 -13.49
N THR A 172 -7.71 13.65 -12.46
CA THR A 172 -6.54 13.07 -11.81
C THR A 172 -5.71 12.28 -12.81
N PHE A 173 -6.28 11.22 -13.40
CA PHE A 173 -5.62 10.43 -14.43
C PHE A 173 -5.09 11.27 -15.60
N ALA A 174 -5.90 12.18 -16.15
CA ALA A 174 -5.47 13.04 -17.25
C ALA A 174 -4.30 13.98 -16.87
N ALA A 175 -4.27 14.48 -15.62
CA ALA A 175 -3.18 15.32 -15.13
C ALA A 175 -1.88 14.51 -14.97
N TYR A 176 -1.95 13.27 -14.46
CA TYR A 176 -0.78 12.39 -14.40
C TYR A 176 -0.28 12.00 -15.79
N GLN A 177 -1.17 11.74 -16.74
CA GLN A 177 -0.78 11.46 -18.12
C GLN A 177 -0.13 12.68 -18.79
N LEU A 178 -0.61 13.90 -18.52
CA LEU A 178 0.06 15.12 -18.96
C LEU A 178 1.47 15.20 -18.38
N ALA A 179 1.63 15.03 -17.07
CA ALA A 179 2.93 15.08 -16.40
C ALA A 179 3.90 14.02 -16.95
N ARG A 180 3.42 12.79 -17.18
CA ARG A 180 4.20 11.71 -17.77
C ARG A 180 4.65 12.04 -19.19
N ARG A 181 3.74 12.52 -20.05
CA ARG A 181 4.07 12.89 -21.44
C ARG A 181 5.00 14.10 -21.53
N MET A 182 4.95 15.01 -20.56
CA MET A 182 5.86 16.16 -20.46
C MET A 182 7.17 15.85 -19.74
N GLY A 183 7.36 14.62 -19.23
CA GLY A 183 8.58 14.22 -18.52
C GLY A 183 8.78 14.91 -17.17
N TRP A 184 7.72 15.38 -16.53
CA TRP A 184 7.82 16.07 -15.24
C TRP A 184 8.10 15.09 -14.11
N LYS A 185 9.09 15.42 -13.28
CA LYS A 185 9.48 14.59 -12.12
C LYS A 185 8.99 15.11 -10.78
N LYS A 186 8.61 16.39 -10.69
CA LYS A 186 8.16 17.00 -9.43
C LYS A 186 6.79 17.62 -9.66
N ILE A 187 5.76 17.00 -9.10
CA ILE A 187 4.37 17.41 -9.27
C ILE A 187 3.82 17.84 -7.91
N LEU A 188 3.30 19.06 -7.82
CA LEU A 188 2.59 19.55 -6.64
C LEU A 188 1.10 19.64 -6.93
N VAL A 189 0.29 18.96 -6.13
CA VAL A 189 -1.17 18.96 -6.21
C VAL A 189 -1.73 19.72 -5.01
N LEU A 190 -2.41 20.82 -5.29
CA LEU A 190 -3.08 21.65 -4.28
C LEU A 190 -4.59 21.62 -4.46
N THR A 191 -5.34 21.52 -3.36
CA THR A 191 -6.80 21.45 -3.40
C THR A 191 -7.46 22.08 -2.17
N PHE A 192 -8.68 22.58 -2.33
CA PHE A 192 -9.54 22.97 -1.21
C PHE A 192 -10.33 21.80 -0.61
N LYS A 193 -10.27 20.60 -1.21
CA LYS A 193 -11.03 19.43 -0.79
C LYS A 193 -10.08 18.32 -0.29
N PRO A 194 -9.77 18.25 1.02
CA PRO A 194 -8.84 17.25 1.56
C PRO A 194 -9.26 15.80 1.26
N ALA A 195 -10.56 15.54 1.21
CA ALA A 195 -11.12 14.20 0.97
C ALA A 195 -10.73 13.56 -0.38
N VAL A 196 -10.20 14.34 -1.35
CA VAL A 196 -9.79 13.78 -2.64
C VAL A 196 -8.41 13.12 -2.61
N GLN A 197 -7.64 13.26 -1.52
CA GLN A 197 -6.27 12.72 -1.44
C GLN A 197 -6.22 11.23 -1.82
N GLN A 198 -7.06 10.41 -1.21
CA GLN A 198 -7.05 8.97 -1.41
C GLN A 198 -7.29 8.60 -2.88
N ALA A 199 -8.11 9.38 -3.60
CA ALA A 199 -8.33 9.17 -5.02
C ALA A 199 -7.09 9.52 -5.86
N TRP A 200 -6.34 10.57 -5.50
CA TRP A 200 -5.07 10.90 -6.16
C TRP A 200 -4.01 9.83 -5.91
N GLU A 201 -3.86 9.42 -4.65
CA GLU A 201 -2.91 8.39 -4.25
C GLU A 201 -3.22 7.03 -4.90
N SER A 202 -4.50 6.62 -4.88
CA SER A 202 -4.94 5.37 -5.49
C SER A 202 -4.73 5.36 -7.00
N ASP A 203 -5.12 6.42 -7.72
CA ASP A 203 -4.91 6.50 -9.18
C ASP A 203 -3.41 6.38 -9.54
N LEU A 204 -2.53 6.93 -8.70
CA LEU A 204 -1.08 6.84 -8.92
C LEU A 204 -0.53 5.44 -8.61
N ASN A 205 -0.94 4.84 -7.50
CA ASN A 205 -0.36 3.58 -7.01
C ASN A 205 -0.91 2.35 -7.75
N THR A 206 -2.12 2.42 -8.28
CA THR A 206 -2.80 1.25 -8.88
C THR A 206 -2.64 1.13 -10.39
N HIS A 207 -2.28 2.20 -11.10
CA HIS A 207 -2.25 2.19 -12.56
C HIS A 207 -0.86 1.88 -13.13
N LYS A 208 -0.77 0.96 -14.11
CA LYS A 208 0.51 0.50 -14.70
C LYS A 208 1.40 1.62 -15.25
N ASP A 209 0.78 2.65 -15.82
CA ASP A 209 1.48 3.78 -16.46
C ASP A 209 2.34 4.61 -15.50
N PHE A 210 2.07 4.55 -14.20
CA PHE A 210 2.77 5.33 -13.18
C PHE A 210 3.72 4.48 -12.35
N ASP A 211 4.21 3.38 -12.94
CA ASP A 211 5.19 2.53 -12.29
C ASP A 211 6.46 3.28 -11.89
N GLY A 212 6.91 3.02 -10.66
CA GLY A 212 8.00 3.74 -10.02
C GLY A 212 7.70 5.19 -9.59
N TRP A 213 6.48 5.71 -9.78
CA TRP A 213 6.10 7.02 -9.24
C TRP A 213 5.86 6.94 -7.74
N GLN A 214 6.20 8.00 -7.01
CA GLN A 214 6.11 8.06 -5.56
C GLN A 214 5.09 9.12 -5.13
N PHE A 215 4.30 8.81 -4.10
CA PHE A 215 3.31 9.74 -3.54
C PHE A 215 3.73 10.19 -2.14
N VAL A 216 3.57 11.47 -1.84
CA VAL A 216 3.74 12.00 -0.49
C VAL A 216 2.65 13.03 -0.18
N SER A 217 2.08 12.96 1.02
CA SER A 217 1.10 13.93 1.53
C SER A 217 1.49 14.43 2.91
N LYS A 218 1.21 15.71 3.16
CA LYS A 218 1.35 16.37 4.47
C LYS A 218 0.18 16.10 5.41
N LYS A 219 -0.96 15.62 4.90
CA LYS A 219 -2.16 15.38 5.69
C LYS A 219 -1.84 14.51 6.91
N ASP A 220 -2.35 14.92 8.07
CA ASP A 220 -2.20 14.25 9.36
C ASP A 220 -0.74 14.04 9.83
N LYS A 221 0.23 14.76 9.24
CA LYS A 221 1.65 14.73 9.62
C LYS A 221 2.11 16.08 10.17
N THR A 222 2.99 16.04 11.17
CA THR A 222 3.77 17.22 11.54
C THR A 222 4.72 17.60 10.40
N THR A 223 5.22 18.84 10.43
CA THR A 223 6.23 19.28 9.45
C THR A 223 7.46 18.35 9.48
N GLU A 224 7.91 17.92 10.66
CA GLU A 224 9.05 17.02 10.81
C GLU A 224 8.80 15.66 10.17
N GLN A 225 7.65 15.03 10.46
CA GLN A 225 7.26 13.74 9.87
C GLN A 225 7.10 13.82 8.35
N PHE A 226 6.54 14.92 7.84
CA PHE A 226 6.44 15.12 6.40
C PHE A 226 7.83 15.26 5.75
N MET A 227 8.71 16.05 6.34
CA MET A 227 10.07 16.24 5.82
C MET A 227 10.89 14.95 5.89
N ASP A 228 10.68 14.13 6.93
CA ASP A 228 11.29 12.81 7.04
C ASP A 228 10.82 11.88 5.91
N ALA A 229 9.50 11.80 5.69
CA ALA A 229 8.95 11.03 4.57
C ALA A 229 9.51 11.49 3.21
N VAL A 230 9.69 12.80 3.00
CA VAL A 230 10.29 13.34 1.77
C VAL A 230 11.76 12.93 1.60
N LYS A 231 12.54 12.82 2.69
CA LYS A 231 13.96 12.39 2.62
C LYS A 231 14.11 10.94 2.17
N HIS A 232 13.12 10.11 2.43
CA HIS A 232 13.12 8.70 2.02
C HIS A 232 12.70 8.47 0.56
N LEU A 233 12.33 9.53 -0.17
CA LEU A 233 11.99 9.43 -1.58
C LEU A 233 13.23 9.39 -2.48
N ASP A 234 13.14 8.67 -3.61
CA ASP A 234 14.19 8.64 -4.62
C ASP A 234 14.01 9.84 -5.55
N GLY A 235 14.88 10.84 -5.42
CA GLY A 235 14.83 12.06 -6.22
C GLY A 235 15.00 11.85 -7.74
N ASN A 236 15.41 10.66 -8.17
CA ASN A 236 15.50 10.33 -9.60
C ASN A 236 14.17 9.88 -10.20
N ARG A 237 13.22 9.44 -9.36
CA ARG A 237 11.88 8.99 -9.75
C ARG A 237 10.88 10.14 -9.71
N PRO A 238 9.77 10.05 -10.45
CA PRO A 238 8.71 11.05 -10.37
C PRO A 238 8.04 11.04 -8.99
N ILE A 239 7.88 12.22 -8.40
CA ILE A 239 7.29 12.44 -7.08
C ILE A 239 6.05 13.33 -7.22
N VAL A 240 4.95 12.87 -6.64
CA VAL A 240 3.71 13.63 -6.47
C VAL A 240 3.57 14.04 -5.01
N CYS A 241 3.68 15.33 -4.75
CA CYS A 241 3.39 15.93 -3.47
C CYS A 241 1.93 16.44 -3.46
N PHE A 242 1.13 15.93 -2.53
CA PHE A 242 -0.24 16.37 -2.33
C PHE A 242 -0.38 17.17 -1.04
N GLY A 243 -1.16 18.25 -1.09
CA GLY A 243 -1.73 18.78 0.14
C GLY A 243 -2.89 19.71 -0.11
N SER A 244 -3.77 19.79 0.88
CA SER A 244 -4.87 20.73 0.85
C SER A 244 -4.41 22.11 1.30
N PHE A 245 -5.15 23.15 0.94
CA PHE A 245 -4.88 24.49 1.45
C PHE A 245 -4.98 24.55 2.98
N GLN A 246 -5.83 23.72 3.61
CA GLN A 246 -5.91 23.63 5.07
C GLN A 246 -4.60 23.09 5.69
N ASP A 247 -3.92 22.17 5.00
CA ASP A 247 -2.66 21.57 5.48
C ASP A 247 -1.48 22.56 5.41
N TYR A 248 -1.54 23.54 4.49
CA TYR A 248 -0.46 24.49 4.26
C TYR A 248 -0.71 25.89 4.83
N LEU A 249 -1.95 26.36 4.87
CA LEU A 249 -2.32 27.68 5.37
C LEU A 249 -2.78 27.68 6.84
N GLY A 250 -2.98 26.50 7.44
CA GLY A 250 -3.44 26.34 8.81
C GLY A 250 -4.97 26.35 8.94
N LYS A 251 -5.47 25.83 10.07
CA LYS A 251 -6.84 26.08 10.52
C LYS A 251 -6.83 27.45 11.21
N ASN A 252 -7.63 28.39 10.71
CA ASN A 252 -7.99 29.56 11.51
C ASN A 252 -8.81 29.11 12.73
#